data_AF-A0A0T6A7C8-F1
#
_entry.id   AF-A0A0T6A7C8-F1
#
_cell.length_a   1.000
_cell.length_b   1.000
_cell.length_c   1.000
_cell.angle_alpha   90.00
_cell.angle_beta   90.00
_cell.angle_gamma   90.00
#
_symmetry.space_group_name_H-M   'P 1'
#
loop_
_entity.id
_entity.type
_entity.pdbx_description
1 polymer ?
#
loop_
_entity_poly.entity_id
_entity_poly.type
_entity_poly.pdbx_seq_one_letter_code
_entity_poly.pdbx_strand_id
1 'polypeptide(L)'
;MKIPQWVVLGAKRGNDTKASKPTSLPTYRYRLSPVDRLFRASEQRPLIPLLLGFLLALTVGAVVASYRPLPFGPVSAAAIVLLAVCVVGTLLFYARFLEARPVTSPQMLYLLGAVILLATLINRFLLIILVSLSQSFPFIPLHSFYYAIPVALGSVLLSVLFNARVAFGGAMALAILSALMVTDEVAFFLYGAIGAVVGAFSIRRTQDRTTFFKAGFWVAVANVGTVLTFISIYGRSGVALPYDLAACLANGALVALFASTLLPVLEYLFGTATDLKLLELSNLNQPLLKQLMKTAPGTYHHSLMLAELAEAAAEAIGANPLVCRVGAYYHDIGKVKKPAYFIENQMDAMNRHDKLSPSLSSLIVVSHVKDGIEMAMEHRLPAAIVDLIPQHHGTRLVTYFYERAKESQDPDLGEVKEEDYRYPGPKPQTREAAILMVADAVEAAARTLTEPTPARVLGLVQRIVNNIFIEGQLSECDLTLKDLHQIARAMVRVLTAIHHHRVDYPGYRFEEVKKKEGEKRGDGDTDSKRAKEEAGRSVPSKTGGGEDLIRLGQTE
;
A
#
# COMPACT_ATOMS: atom_id res chain seq x y z
N MET A 1 27.61 -49.63 -9.04
CA MET A 1 27.93 -48.75 -7.90
C MET A 1 26.62 -48.40 -7.22
N LYS A 2 26.46 -48.82 -5.96
CA LYS A 2 25.18 -48.86 -5.22
C LYS A 2 24.93 -47.55 -4.48
N ILE A 3 23.71 -47.07 -4.58
CA ILE A 3 23.11 -45.97 -3.81
C ILE A 3 22.75 -46.51 -2.41
N PRO A 4 23.12 -45.86 -1.29
CA PRO A 4 22.78 -46.37 0.05
C PRO A 4 21.30 -46.17 0.40
N GLN A 5 20.68 -47.26 0.87
CA GLN A 5 19.33 -47.35 1.40
C GLN A 5 19.26 -46.90 2.87
N TRP A 6 18.66 -45.74 3.14
CA TRP A 6 18.08 -45.45 4.47
C TRP A 6 16.74 -44.69 4.41
N VAL A 7 16.04 -44.79 3.28
CA VAL A 7 14.62 -44.42 3.21
C VAL A 7 13.80 -45.70 3.47
N VAL A 8 12.88 -45.62 4.44
CA VAL A 8 11.88 -46.61 4.87
C VAL A 8 12.27 -47.56 6.03
N LEU A 9 12.00 -47.09 7.26
CA LEU A 9 11.45 -47.89 8.37
C LEU A 9 10.42 -46.96 9.05
N GLY A 10 9.11 -47.23 9.11
CA GLY A 10 8.51 -48.48 9.53
C GLY A 10 7.95 -48.27 10.95
N ALA A 11 6.84 -47.55 11.05
CA ALA A 11 6.14 -47.29 12.31
C ALA A 11 5.68 -48.61 12.94
N LYS A 12 6.31 -49.01 14.06
CA LYS A 12 5.76 -50.03 14.96
C LYS A 12 4.84 -49.35 15.98
N ARG A 13 3.58 -49.80 16.03
CA ARG A 13 2.66 -49.53 17.13
C ARG A 13 3.18 -50.21 18.40
N GLY A 14 3.33 -49.43 19.46
CA GLY A 14 3.51 -49.87 20.84
C GLY A 14 2.68 -48.96 21.74
N ASN A 15 1.85 -49.56 22.58
CA ASN A 15 0.81 -48.92 23.38
C ASN A 15 1.37 -48.22 24.62
N ASP A 16 0.61 -47.22 25.10
CA ASP A 16 0.51 -46.74 26.47
C ASP A 16 1.75 -46.15 27.18
N THR A 17 1.90 -44.83 27.08
CA THR A 17 2.08 -43.96 28.28
C THR A 17 1.44 -42.60 28.01
N LYS A 18 0.59 -42.15 28.94
CA LYS A 18 -0.07 -40.84 28.95
C LYS A 18 0.95 -39.70 28.86
N ALA A 19 1.13 -39.13 27.66
CA ALA A 19 1.82 -37.87 27.47
C ALA A 19 0.79 -36.83 27.02
N SER A 20 0.63 -35.78 27.82
CA SER A 20 -0.18 -34.60 27.53
C SER A 20 0.14 -34.05 26.15
N LYS A 21 -0.89 -33.91 25.30
CA LYS A 21 -0.79 -33.23 24.00
C LYS A 21 -0.13 -31.85 24.20
N PRO A 22 0.86 -31.47 23.38
CA PRO A 22 1.31 -30.09 23.35
C PRO A 22 0.14 -29.22 22.89
N THR A 23 -0.27 -28.29 23.75
CA THR A 23 -1.19 -27.22 23.41
C THR A 23 -0.61 -26.42 22.25
N SER A 24 -1.12 -26.66 21.05
CA SER A 24 -0.84 -25.83 19.88
C SER A 24 -1.13 -24.37 20.22
N LEU A 25 -0.12 -23.50 20.09
CA LEU A 25 -0.30 -22.05 20.18
C LEU A 25 -1.41 -21.62 19.21
N PRO A 26 -2.28 -20.68 19.62
CA PRO A 26 -3.42 -20.29 18.81
C PRO A 26 -2.93 -19.66 17.51
N THR A 27 -3.31 -20.27 16.38
CA THR A 27 -3.35 -19.56 15.10
C THR A 27 -4.20 -18.31 15.32
N TYR A 28 -3.60 -17.12 15.15
CA TYR A 28 -4.28 -15.85 15.35
C TYR A 28 -5.49 -15.75 14.41
N ARG A 29 -6.66 -16.16 14.89
CA ARG A 29 -7.95 -15.88 14.25
C ARG A 29 -8.40 -14.50 14.73
N TYR A 30 -7.96 -13.49 13.99
CA TYR A 30 -8.31 -12.09 14.21
C TYR A 30 -9.83 -11.90 14.32
N ARG A 31 -10.26 -10.95 15.16
CA ARG A 31 -11.68 -10.56 15.30
C ARG A 31 -12.06 -9.66 14.12
N LEU A 32 -12.25 -10.29 12.98
CA LEU A 32 -12.59 -9.71 11.69
C LEU A 32 -13.83 -8.81 11.75
N SER A 33 -13.87 -7.75 10.94
CA SER A 33 -15.12 -6.99 10.70
C SER A 33 -16.21 -7.92 10.16
N PRO A 34 -17.51 -7.58 10.25
CA PRO A 34 -18.58 -8.41 9.67
C PRO A 34 -18.34 -8.76 8.20
N VAL A 35 -17.74 -7.83 7.45
CA VAL A 35 -17.38 -7.97 6.03
C VAL A 35 -16.19 -8.93 5.88
N ASP A 36 -15.13 -8.76 6.68
CA ASP A 36 -13.98 -9.67 6.63
C ASP A 36 -14.32 -11.09 7.12
N ARG A 37 -15.29 -11.23 8.05
CA ARG A 37 -15.83 -12.52 8.47
C ARG A 37 -16.55 -13.21 7.31
N LEU A 38 -17.33 -12.46 6.54
CA LEU A 38 -17.99 -12.97 5.33
C LEU A 38 -16.95 -13.45 4.31
N PHE A 39 -15.87 -12.69 4.11
CA PHE A 39 -14.80 -13.03 3.19
C PHE A 39 -13.97 -14.24 3.64
N ARG A 40 -13.54 -14.34 4.91
CA ARG A 40 -12.85 -15.55 5.39
C ARG A 40 -13.76 -16.77 5.44
N ALA A 41 -15.05 -16.60 5.71
CA ALA A 41 -16.02 -17.70 5.58
C ALA A 41 -16.16 -18.16 4.12
N SER A 42 -16.00 -17.24 3.16
CA SER A 42 -16.02 -17.55 1.73
C SER A 42 -14.77 -18.30 1.24
N GLU A 43 -13.60 -18.04 1.83
CA GLU A 43 -12.35 -18.76 1.54
C GLU A 43 -12.38 -20.24 1.97
N GLN A 44 -13.11 -20.56 3.04
CA GLN A 44 -13.12 -21.90 3.64
C GLN A 44 -14.27 -22.81 3.14
N ARG A 45 -15.16 -22.31 2.29
CA ARG A 45 -16.35 -23.03 1.79
C ARG A 45 -16.54 -22.76 0.28
N PRO A 46 -17.32 -23.58 -0.46
CA PRO A 46 -17.67 -23.31 -1.86
C PRO A 46 -18.64 -22.11 -2.03
N LEU A 47 -18.51 -21.07 -1.20
CA LEU A 47 -19.32 -19.85 -1.23
C LEU A 47 -18.89 -18.89 -2.35
N ILE A 48 -17.63 -18.97 -2.79
CA ILE A 48 -17.09 -18.16 -3.90
C ILE A 48 -17.90 -18.32 -5.19
N PRO A 49 -18.09 -19.54 -5.75
CA PRO A 49 -18.89 -19.71 -6.96
C PRO A 49 -20.36 -19.32 -6.76
N LEU A 50 -20.91 -19.45 -5.55
CA LEU A 50 -22.31 -19.15 -5.26
C LEU A 50 -22.57 -17.63 -5.23
N LEU A 51 -21.69 -16.85 -4.60
CA LEU A 51 -21.74 -15.39 -4.58
C LEU A 51 -21.40 -14.77 -5.94
N LEU A 52 -20.39 -15.30 -6.66
CA LEU A 52 -20.12 -14.87 -8.03
C LEU A 52 -21.29 -15.20 -8.96
N GLY A 53 -21.92 -16.36 -8.78
CA GLY A 53 -23.15 -16.72 -9.47
C GLY A 53 -24.32 -15.78 -9.16
N PHE A 54 -24.43 -15.33 -7.91
CA PHE A 54 -25.43 -14.32 -7.51
C PHE A 54 -25.17 -12.95 -8.14
N LEU A 55 -23.94 -12.45 -8.12
CA LEU A 55 -23.56 -11.19 -8.79
C LEU A 55 -23.80 -11.26 -10.30
N LEU A 56 -23.49 -12.42 -10.90
CA LEU A 56 -23.77 -12.70 -12.30
C LEU A 56 -25.28 -12.68 -12.57
N ALA A 57 -26.10 -13.34 -11.75
CA ALA A 57 -27.55 -13.35 -11.88
C ALA A 57 -28.15 -11.95 -11.76
N LEU A 58 -27.65 -11.10 -10.85
CA LEU A 58 -28.07 -9.71 -10.74
C LEU A 58 -27.68 -8.89 -11.98
N THR A 59 -26.46 -9.11 -12.51
CA THR A 59 -25.99 -8.42 -13.72
C THR A 59 -26.84 -8.81 -14.93
N VAL A 60 -27.13 -10.10 -15.07
CA VAL A 60 -28.05 -10.63 -16.08
C VAL A 60 -29.43 -10.04 -15.92
N GLY A 61 -29.97 -10.00 -14.69
CA GLY A 61 -31.27 -9.41 -14.39
C GLY A 61 -31.34 -7.94 -14.80
N ALA A 62 -30.30 -7.16 -14.55
CA ALA A 62 -30.22 -5.77 -14.96
C ALA A 62 -30.26 -5.59 -16.50
N VAL A 63 -29.65 -6.50 -17.25
CA VAL A 63 -29.68 -6.51 -18.72
C VAL A 63 -31.03 -7.03 -19.26
N VAL A 64 -31.56 -8.12 -18.70
CA VAL A 64 -32.80 -8.76 -19.18
C VAL A 64 -34.04 -7.89 -18.91
N ALA A 65 -34.05 -7.11 -17.82
CA ALA A 65 -35.14 -6.19 -17.50
C ALA A 65 -35.24 -4.96 -18.45
N SER A 66 -34.60 -5.01 -19.63
CA SER A 66 -34.52 -3.91 -20.60
C SER A 66 -35.86 -3.58 -21.28
N TYR A 67 -36.03 -2.31 -21.69
CA TYR A 67 -37.27 -1.75 -22.27
C TYR A 67 -37.60 -2.27 -23.67
N ARG A 68 -36.90 -3.30 -24.15
CA ARG A 68 -37.21 -3.90 -25.44
C ARG A 68 -38.48 -4.74 -25.32
N PRO A 69 -39.39 -4.69 -26.29
CA PRO A 69 -40.24 -5.83 -26.60
C PRO A 69 -39.34 -6.87 -27.30
N LEU A 70 -38.35 -7.43 -26.58
CA LEU A 70 -37.84 -8.73 -26.98
C LEU A 70 -39.06 -9.67 -26.95
N PRO A 71 -39.22 -10.60 -27.90
CA PRO A 71 -40.23 -11.63 -27.73
C PRO A 71 -39.83 -12.36 -26.44
N PHE A 72 -40.50 -12.05 -25.32
CA PHE A 72 -40.21 -12.61 -23.98
C PHE A 72 -40.69 -14.05 -23.96
N GLY A 73 -40.09 -14.88 -24.80
CA GLY A 73 -40.05 -16.30 -24.62
C GLY A 73 -38.95 -16.63 -23.60
N PRO A 74 -39.07 -17.76 -22.89
CA PRO A 74 -38.00 -18.27 -22.03
C PRO A 74 -36.66 -18.43 -22.78
N VAL A 75 -36.69 -18.57 -24.10
CA VAL A 75 -35.52 -18.74 -24.98
C VAL A 75 -34.65 -17.48 -25.05
N SER A 76 -35.24 -16.29 -25.22
CA SER A 76 -34.49 -15.03 -25.32
C SER A 76 -33.88 -14.63 -23.97
N ALA A 77 -34.60 -14.86 -22.88
CA ALA A 77 -34.06 -14.71 -21.53
C ALA A 77 -32.88 -15.68 -21.29
N ALA A 78 -33.03 -16.96 -21.67
CA ALA A 78 -31.97 -17.96 -21.55
C ALA A 78 -30.73 -17.60 -22.40
N ALA A 79 -30.91 -17.03 -23.60
CA ALA A 79 -29.82 -16.59 -24.46
C ALA A 79 -29.03 -15.41 -23.86
N ILE A 80 -29.71 -14.44 -23.24
CA ILE A 80 -29.04 -13.33 -22.54
C ILE A 80 -28.30 -13.82 -21.29
N VAL A 81 -28.90 -14.75 -20.54
CA VAL A 81 -28.23 -15.42 -19.41
C VAL A 81 -26.97 -16.12 -19.89
N LEU A 82 -27.05 -16.90 -20.96
CA LEU A 82 -25.91 -17.61 -21.55
C LEU A 82 -24.81 -16.64 -21.99
N LEU A 83 -25.17 -15.55 -22.68
CA LEU A 83 -24.20 -14.55 -23.14
C LEU A 83 -23.50 -13.86 -21.97
N ALA A 84 -24.24 -13.46 -20.92
CA ALA A 84 -23.65 -12.86 -19.74
C ALA A 84 -22.74 -13.86 -18.99
N VAL A 85 -23.13 -15.13 -18.91
CA VAL A 85 -22.29 -16.22 -18.37
C VAL A 85 -21.01 -16.35 -19.20
N CYS A 86 -21.10 -16.31 -20.53
CA CYS A 86 -19.93 -16.36 -21.41
C CYS A 86 -19.01 -15.15 -21.23
N VAL A 87 -19.56 -13.93 -21.13
CA VAL A 87 -18.80 -12.69 -20.94
C VAL A 87 -18.08 -12.70 -19.59
N VAL A 88 -18.79 -12.98 -18.50
CA VAL A 88 -18.20 -13.05 -17.16
C VAL A 88 -17.26 -14.24 -17.03
N GLY A 89 -17.59 -15.38 -17.62
CA GLY A 89 -16.72 -16.56 -17.68
C GLY A 89 -15.41 -16.26 -18.41
N THR A 90 -15.45 -15.52 -19.52
CA THR A 90 -14.26 -15.10 -20.27
C THR A 90 -13.42 -14.11 -19.48
N LEU A 91 -14.04 -13.19 -18.75
CA LEU A 91 -13.33 -12.27 -17.84
C LEU A 91 -12.63 -13.01 -16.69
N LEU A 92 -13.32 -13.97 -16.06
CA LEU A 92 -12.75 -14.77 -14.99
C LEU A 92 -11.62 -15.67 -15.50
N PHE A 93 -11.78 -16.22 -16.70
CA PHE A 93 -10.75 -16.98 -17.39
C PHE A 93 -9.53 -16.08 -17.70
N TYR A 94 -9.75 -14.90 -18.28
CA TYR A 94 -8.72 -13.90 -18.54
C TYR A 94 -7.97 -13.51 -17.26
N ALA A 95 -8.69 -13.17 -16.19
CA ALA A 95 -8.12 -12.81 -14.90
C ALA A 95 -7.32 -13.96 -14.25
N ARG A 96 -7.70 -15.22 -14.47
CA ARG A 96 -6.98 -16.39 -13.94
C ARG A 96 -5.76 -16.80 -14.75
N PHE A 97 -5.83 -16.71 -16.07
CA PHE A 97 -4.79 -17.29 -16.95
C PHE A 97 -3.76 -16.29 -17.44
N LEU A 98 -4.12 -15.01 -17.58
CA LEU A 98 -3.25 -14.01 -18.20
C LEU A 98 -2.64 -13.02 -17.20
N GLU A 99 -3.07 -13.04 -15.93
CA GLU A 99 -2.50 -12.22 -14.86
C GLU A 99 -1.77 -13.03 -13.79
N ALA A 100 -0.51 -12.66 -13.54
CA ALA A 100 0.32 -13.27 -12.52
C ALA A 100 0.03 -12.68 -11.13
N ARG A 101 -0.90 -13.31 -10.40
CA ARG A 101 -0.94 -13.45 -8.92
C ARG A 101 -1.55 -12.40 -7.96
N PRO A 102 -2.17 -11.23 -8.31
CA PRO A 102 -2.95 -10.48 -7.31
C PRO A 102 -4.48 -10.54 -7.51
N VAL A 103 -5.00 -10.81 -8.71
CA VAL A 103 -6.47 -10.71 -8.99
C VAL A 103 -7.24 -11.97 -8.59
N THR A 104 -6.53 -13.06 -8.25
CA THR A 104 -7.16 -14.35 -7.91
C THR A 104 -7.59 -14.49 -6.46
N SER A 105 -7.30 -13.51 -5.59
CA SER A 105 -7.82 -13.56 -4.23
C SER A 105 -9.36 -13.43 -4.27
N PRO A 106 -10.10 -14.14 -3.40
CA PRO A 106 -11.56 -14.08 -3.44
C PRO A 106 -12.11 -12.66 -3.31
N GLN A 107 -11.50 -11.85 -2.45
CA GLN A 107 -11.84 -10.43 -2.29
C GLN A 107 -11.71 -9.64 -3.59
N MET A 108 -10.64 -9.84 -4.35
CA MET A 108 -10.40 -9.17 -5.62
C MET A 108 -11.39 -9.61 -6.71
N LEU A 109 -11.76 -10.89 -6.74
CA LEU A 109 -12.82 -11.37 -7.64
C LEU A 109 -14.19 -10.79 -7.29
N TYR A 110 -14.50 -10.64 -6.00
CA TYR A 110 -15.73 -9.97 -5.56
C TYR A 110 -15.73 -8.49 -5.92
N LEU A 111 -14.61 -7.79 -5.74
CA LEU A 111 -14.47 -6.41 -6.13
C LEU A 111 -14.67 -6.23 -7.65
N LEU A 112 -14.04 -7.09 -8.46
CA LEU A 112 -14.23 -7.10 -9.91
C LEU A 112 -15.70 -7.28 -10.30
N GLY A 113 -16.36 -8.29 -9.72
CA GLY A 113 -17.78 -8.54 -9.96
C GLY A 113 -18.69 -7.40 -9.49
N ALA A 114 -18.39 -6.80 -8.33
CA ALA A 114 -19.13 -5.67 -7.78
C ALA A 114 -19.00 -4.42 -8.65
N VAL A 115 -17.81 -4.12 -9.18
CA VAL A 115 -17.60 -2.98 -10.09
C VAL A 115 -18.37 -3.18 -11.39
N ILE A 116 -18.32 -4.37 -11.99
CA ILE A 116 -19.08 -4.68 -13.22
C ILE A 116 -20.59 -4.55 -12.97
N LEU A 117 -21.09 -5.14 -11.89
CA LEU A 117 -22.50 -5.06 -11.52
C LEU A 117 -22.92 -3.61 -11.29
N LEU A 118 -22.16 -2.86 -10.49
CA LEU A 118 -22.46 -1.46 -10.16
C LEU A 118 -22.47 -0.58 -11.41
N ALA A 119 -21.47 -0.69 -12.28
CA ALA A 119 -21.43 0.05 -13.53
C ALA A 119 -22.61 -0.31 -14.45
N THR A 120 -22.98 -1.59 -14.53
CA THR A 120 -24.12 -2.07 -15.30
C THR A 120 -25.44 -1.52 -14.74
N LEU A 121 -25.61 -1.50 -13.41
CA LEU A 121 -26.78 -0.94 -12.75
C LEU A 121 -26.89 0.57 -12.94
N ILE A 122 -25.78 1.30 -12.88
CA ILE A 122 -25.74 2.75 -13.14
C ILE A 122 -26.12 3.02 -14.60
N ASN A 123 -25.53 2.29 -15.55
CA ASN A 123 -25.88 2.42 -16.97
C ASN A 123 -27.37 2.15 -17.20
N ARG A 124 -27.91 1.10 -16.56
CA ARG A 124 -29.33 0.74 -16.66
C ARG A 124 -30.23 1.83 -16.07
N PHE A 125 -29.92 2.32 -14.88
CA PHE A 125 -30.68 3.35 -14.19
C PHE A 125 -30.69 4.65 -15.00
N LEU A 126 -29.53 5.08 -15.50
CA LEU A 126 -29.42 6.26 -16.37
C LEU A 126 -30.18 6.06 -17.68
N LEU A 127 -30.11 4.88 -18.31
CA LEU A 127 -30.88 4.59 -19.50
C LEU A 127 -32.39 4.77 -19.27
N ILE A 128 -32.93 4.30 -18.13
CA ILE A 128 -34.35 4.49 -17.78
C ILE A 128 -34.68 5.99 -17.68
N ILE A 129 -33.87 6.75 -16.94
CA ILE A 129 -34.07 8.21 -16.80
C ILE A 129 -34.03 8.92 -18.15
N LEU A 130 -33.03 8.60 -18.98
CA LEU A 130 -32.79 9.24 -20.27
C LEU A 130 -33.88 8.90 -21.29
N VAL A 131 -34.41 7.68 -21.29
CA VAL A 131 -35.58 7.30 -22.10
C VAL A 131 -36.82 8.06 -21.64
N SER A 132 -37.09 8.14 -20.34
CA SER A 132 -38.21 8.96 -19.82
C SER A 132 -38.05 10.43 -20.17
N LEU A 133 -36.83 10.96 -20.12
CA LEU A 133 -36.52 12.34 -20.50
C LEU A 133 -36.78 12.59 -21.99
N SER A 134 -36.45 11.63 -22.86
CA SER A 134 -36.70 11.76 -24.30
C SER A 134 -38.18 11.94 -24.66
N GLN A 135 -39.10 11.42 -23.85
CA GLN A 135 -40.54 11.60 -24.02
C GLN A 135 -40.97 13.06 -23.75
N SER A 136 -40.30 13.73 -22.82
CA SER A 136 -40.52 15.15 -22.51
C SER A 136 -39.86 16.10 -23.50
N PHE A 137 -38.83 15.64 -24.22
CA PHE A 137 -38.05 16.43 -25.19
C PHE A 137 -38.03 15.75 -26.57
N PRO A 138 -39.18 15.65 -27.26
CA PRO A 138 -39.31 14.87 -28.51
C PRO A 138 -38.53 15.45 -29.70
N PHE A 139 -38.08 16.70 -29.61
CA PHE A 139 -37.22 17.33 -30.62
C PHE A 139 -35.77 16.84 -30.56
N ILE A 140 -35.36 16.20 -29.45
CA ILE A 140 -34.03 15.58 -29.31
C ILE A 140 -34.16 14.10 -29.73
N PRO A 141 -33.37 13.63 -30.71
CA PRO A 141 -33.40 12.23 -31.10
C PRO A 141 -33.03 11.29 -29.95
N LEU A 142 -33.73 10.16 -29.83
CA LEU A 142 -33.50 9.17 -28.79
C LEU A 142 -32.04 8.66 -28.72
N HIS A 143 -31.36 8.56 -29.88
CA HIS A 143 -29.97 8.10 -29.94
C HIS A 143 -28.99 9.07 -29.27
N SER A 144 -29.26 10.38 -29.28
CA SER A 144 -28.42 11.39 -28.63
C SER A 144 -28.39 11.18 -27.12
N PHE A 145 -29.52 10.80 -26.53
CA PHE A 145 -29.59 10.47 -25.10
C PHE A 145 -28.73 9.25 -24.74
N TYR A 146 -28.66 8.24 -25.62
CA TYR A 146 -27.83 7.05 -25.36
C TYR A 146 -26.34 7.40 -25.24
N TYR A 147 -25.85 8.38 -25.98
CA TYR A 147 -24.44 8.80 -25.89
C TYR A 147 -24.06 9.36 -24.52
N ALA A 148 -25.00 9.79 -23.69
CA ALA A 148 -24.73 10.23 -22.32
C ALA A 148 -24.46 9.09 -21.31
N ILE A 149 -24.72 7.82 -21.68
CA ILE A 149 -24.57 6.68 -20.78
C ILE A 149 -23.07 6.38 -20.51
N PRO A 150 -22.60 6.42 -19.25
CA PRO A 150 -21.18 6.40 -18.91
C PRO A 150 -20.59 4.97 -18.90
N VAL A 151 -20.60 4.28 -20.05
CA VAL A 151 -20.07 2.90 -20.18
C VAL A 151 -18.63 2.77 -19.68
N ALA A 152 -17.81 3.80 -19.89
CA ALA A 152 -16.42 3.86 -19.46
C ALA A 152 -16.22 3.95 -17.93
N LEU A 153 -17.26 4.19 -17.14
CA LEU A 153 -17.15 4.28 -15.68
C LEU A 153 -16.49 3.03 -15.08
N GLY A 154 -16.96 1.85 -15.48
CA GLY A 154 -16.44 0.62 -14.91
C GLY A 154 -15.00 0.35 -15.34
N SER A 155 -14.60 0.66 -16.58
CA SER A 155 -13.21 0.47 -17.00
C SER A 155 -12.24 1.45 -16.33
N VAL A 156 -12.66 2.69 -16.09
CA VAL A 156 -11.91 3.67 -15.29
C VAL A 156 -11.71 3.17 -13.86
N LEU A 157 -12.77 2.71 -13.19
CA LEU A 157 -12.68 2.15 -11.85
C LEU A 157 -11.78 0.91 -11.79
N LEU A 158 -11.93 -0.01 -12.75
CA LEU A 158 -11.08 -1.20 -12.82
C LEU A 158 -9.61 -0.86 -13.08
N SER A 159 -9.31 0.21 -13.82
CA SER A 159 -7.94 0.65 -14.04
C SER A 159 -7.27 1.14 -12.78
N VAL A 160 -8.01 1.78 -11.87
CA VAL A 160 -7.47 2.29 -10.60
C VAL A 160 -7.37 1.20 -9.54
N LEU A 161 -8.39 0.35 -9.46
CA LEU A 161 -8.48 -0.72 -8.45
C LEU A 161 -7.57 -1.91 -8.76
N PHE A 162 -7.30 -2.14 -10.04
CA PHE A 162 -6.48 -3.26 -10.51
C PHE A 162 -5.34 -2.72 -11.38
N ASN A 163 -5.49 -2.85 -12.70
CA ASN A 163 -4.50 -2.45 -13.68
C ASN A 163 -5.19 -2.31 -15.05
N ALA A 164 -4.45 -1.76 -16.03
CA ALA A 164 -4.96 -1.52 -17.38
C ALA A 164 -5.39 -2.81 -18.12
N ARG A 165 -4.82 -3.97 -17.78
CA ARG A 165 -5.15 -5.26 -18.43
C ARG A 165 -6.51 -5.77 -17.97
N VAL A 166 -6.79 -5.77 -16.66
CA VAL A 166 -8.13 -6.07 -16.11
C VAL A 166 -9.15 -5.05 -16.63
N ALA A 167 -8.78 -3.77 -16.63
CA ALA A 167 -9.64 -2.69 -17.10
C ALA A 167 -10.03 -2.85 -18.56
N PHE A 168 -9.11 -3.28 -19.43
CA PHE A 168 -9.41 -3.55 -20.83
C PHE A 168 -10.42 -4.70 -21.00
N GLY A 169 -10.22 -5.82 -20.29
CA GLY A 169 -11.20 -6.90 -20.28
C GLY A 169 -12.58 -6.41 -19.83
N GLY A 170 -12.61 -5.71 -18.69
CA GLY A 170 -13.83 -5.12 -18.15
C GLY A 170 -14.50 -4.12 -19.09
N ALA A 171 -13.73 -3.32 -19.82
CA ALA A 171 -14.23 -2.39 -20.83
C ALA A 171 -15.03 -3.12 -21.93
N MET A 172 -14.49 -4.22 -22.46
CA MET A 172 -15.18 -5.03 -23.47
C MET A 172 -16.46 -5.66 -22.92
N ALA A 173 -16.40 -6.22 -21.71
CA ALA A 173 -17.58 -6.79 -21.07
C ALA A 173 -18.68 -5.75 -20.84
N LEU A 174 -18.34 -4.57 -20.32
CA LEU A 174 -19.29 -3.50 -20.06
C LEU A 174 -19.87 -2.92 -21.35
N ALA A 175 -19.07 -2.82 -22.42
CA ALA A 175 -19.56 -2.41 -23.73
C ALA A 175 -20.58 -3.41 -24.28
N ILE A 176 -20.30 -4.72 -24.20
CA ILE A 176 -21.25 -5.78 -24.60
C ILE A 176 -22.52 -5.71 -23.77
N LEU A 177 -22.40 -5.69 -22.43
CA LEU A 177 -23.56 -5.67 -21.53
C LEU A 177 -24.43 -4.43 -21.73
N SER A 178 -23.82 -3.27 -21.99
CA SER A 178 -24.56 -2.02 -22.21
C SER A 178 -25.21 -1.97 -23.60
N ALA A 179 -24.58 -2.55 -24.63
CA ALA A 179 -25.15 -2.66 -25.97
C ALA A 179 -26.43 -3.50 -26.02
N LEU A 180 -26.51 -4.55 -25.21
CA LEU A 180 -27.73 -5.37 -25.09
C LEU A 180 -28.94 -4.61 -24.54
N MET A 181 -28.74 -3.44 -23.91
CA MET A 181 -29.80 -2.65 -23.30
C MET A 181 -30.47 -1.65 -24.27
N VAL A 182 -29.82 -1.34 -25.40
CA VAL A 182 -30.29 -0.34 -26.39
C VAL A 182 -30.74 -1.00 -27.68
N THR A 183 -31.36 -0.28 -28.62
CA THR A 183 -31.87 -0.84 -29.89
C THR A 183 -30.80 -0.99 -30.97
N ASP A 184 -29.88 -0.03 -31.11
CA ASP A 184 -28.78 -0.06 -32.08
C ASP A 184 -27.52 -0.70 -31.45
N GLU A 185 -27.54 -2.03 -31.32
CA GLU A 185 -26.55 -2.80 -30.54
C GLU A 185 -25.12 -2.61 -31.06
N VAL A 186 -24.92 -2.67 -32.38
CA VAL A 186 -23.58 -2.66 -32.98
C VAL A 186 -22.94 -1.28 -32.87
N ALA A 187 -23.67 -0.21 -33.22
CA ALA A 187 -23.14 1.14 -33.12
C ALA A 187 -22.87 1.52 -31.66
N PHE A 188 -23.76 1.13 -30.74
CA PHE A 188 -23.58 1.42 -29.32
C PHE A 188 -22.47 0.59 -28.68
N PHE A 189 -22.28 -0.67 -29.09
CA PHE A 189 -21.13 -1.47 -28.69
C PHE A 189 -19.83 -0.78 -29.10
N LEU A 190 -19.69 -0.36 -30.35
CA LEU A 190 -18.49 0.31 -30.84
C LEU A 190 -18.24 1.62 -30.09
N TYR A 191 -19.28 2.43 -29.90
CA TYR A 191 -19.21 3.67 -29.10
C TYR A 191 -18.76 3.41 -27.67
N GLY A 192 -19.44 2.51 -26.97
CA GLY A 192 -19.13 2.15 -25.59
C GLY A 192 -17.74 1.51 -25.44
N ALA A 193 -17.33 0.67 -26.40
CA ALA A 193 -16.04 0.00 -26.40
C ALA A 193 -14.89 0.99 -26.59
N ILE A 194 -14.97 1.91 -27.55
CA ILE A 194 -13.94 2.94 -27.77
C ILE A 194 -13.79 3.82 -26.53
N GLY A 195 -14.90 4.35 -26.02
CA GLY A 195 -14.90 5.16 -24.80
C GLY A 195 -14.34 4.40 -23.59
N ALA A 196 -14.76 3.15 -23.39
CA ALA A 196 -14.31 2.34 -22.26
C ALA A 196 -12.84 1.93 -22.36
N VAL A 197 -12.31 1.65 -23.56
CA VAL A 197 -10.88 1.39 -23.77
C VAL A 197 -10.05 2.63 -23.50
N VAL A 198 -10.46 3.79 -24.01
CA VAL A 198 -9.79 5.06 -23.71
C VAL A 198 -9.83 5.34 -22.21
N GLY A 199 -10.95 5.09 -21.54
CA GLY A 199 -11.08 5.15 -20.08
C GLY A 199 -10.10 4.22 -19.34
N ALA A 200 -9.92 2.98 -19.83
CA ALA A 200 -9.01 2.00 -19.24
C ALA A 200 -7.53 2.41 -19.31
N PHE A 201 -7.14 3.19 -20.32
CA PHE A 201 -5.73 3.58 -20.55
C PHE A 201 -5.41 5.05 -20.24
N SER A 202 -6.41 5.87 -19.94
CA SER A 202 -6.24 7.29 -19.63
C SER A 202 -5.70 7.54 -18.23
N ILE A 203 -5.69 6.53 -17.37
CA ILE A 203 -5.09 6.58 -16.04
C ILE A 203 -3.67 6.00 -16.09
N ARG A 204 -2.67 6.85 -15.86
CA ARG A 204 -1.27 6.46 -15.66
C ARG A 204 -0.90 6.62 -14.19
N ARG A 205 0.17 5.92 -13.76
CA ARG A 205 0.68 5.69 -12.38
C ARG A 205 0.67 6.87 -11.39
N THR A 206 0.45 8.11 -11.80
CA THR A 206 0.33 9.28 -10.91
C THR A 206 -1.13 9.50 -10.52
N GLN A 207 -1.54 8.95 -9.38
CA GLN A 207 -2.94 8.95 -8.91
C GLN A 207 -3.24 10.15 -7.99
N ASP A 208 -3.45 11.33 -8.57
CA ASP A 208 -4.10 12.45 -7.88
C ASP A 208 -5.61 12.49 -8.19
N ARG A 209 -6.39 13.27 -7.44
CA ARG A 209 -7.84 13.41 -7.72
C ARG A 209 -8.13 14.00 -9.11
N THR A 210 -7.16 14.69 -9.74
CA THR A 210 -7.32 15.22 -11.10
C THR A 210 -7.35 14.13 -12.17
N THR A 211 -6.87 12.93 -11.82
CA THR A 211 -6.84 11.76 -12.70
C THR A 211 -8.22 11.38 -13.23
N PHE A 212 -9.29 11.48 -12.42
CA PHE A 212 -10.65 11.19 -12.88
C PHE A 212 -11.16 12.21 -13.90
N PHE A 213 -10.83 13.49 -13.72
CA PHE A 213 -11.20 14.54 -14.67
C PHE A 213 -10.47 14.37 -16.00
N LYS A 214 -9.18 13.99 -15.97
CA LYS A 214 -8.41 13.64 -17.18
C LYS A 214 -9.00 12.43 -17.89
N ALA A 215 -9.37 11.38 -17.16
CA ALA A 215 -10.02 10.21 -17.74
C ALA A 215 -11.36 10.57 -18.40
N GLY A 216 -12.22 11.32 -17.69
CA GLY A 216 -13.49 11.81 -18.23
C GLY A 216 -13.31 12.67 -19.48
N PHE A 217 -12.31 13.56 -19.49
CA PHE A 217 -11.98 14.38 -20.66
C PHE A 217 -11.59 13.53 -21.87
N TRP A 218 -10.67 12.57 -21.71
CA TRP A 218 -10.25 11.71 -22.82
C TRP A 218 -11.37 10.81 -23.33
N VAL A 219 -12.24 10.32 -22.43
CA VAL A 219 -13.44 9.58 -22.81
C VAL A 219 -14.37 10.47 -23.65
N ALA A 220 -14.62 11.72 -23.24
CA ALA A 220 -15.45 12.64 -24.01
C ALA A 220 -14.87 12.91 -25.41
N VAL A 221 -13.56 13.14 -25.52
CA VAL A 221 -12.88 13.36 -26.81
C VAL A 221 -13.02 12.14 -27.72
N ALA A 222 -12.81 10.93 -27.20
CA ALA A 222 -12.95 9.69 -27.95
C ALA A 222 -14.39 9.46 -28.45
N ASN A 223 -15.37 9.74 -27.58
CA ASN A 223 -16.78 9.63 -27.89
C ASN A 223 -17.21 10.63 -28.97
N VAL A 224 -16.75 11.89 -28.88
CA VAL A 224 -16.96 12.91 -29.92
C VAL A 224 -16.41 12.44 -31.27
N GLY A 225 -15.16 11.95 -31.30
CA GLY A 225 -14.55 11.42 -32.53
C GLY A 225 -15.35 10.24 -33.11
N THR A 226 -15.86 9.36 -32.25
CA THR A 226 -16.68 8.22 -32.67
C THR A 226 -18.01 8.66 -33.26
N VAL A 227 -18.71 9.60 -32.63
CA VAL A 227 -19.98 10.15 -33.13
C VAL A 227 -19.79 10.86 -34.47
N LEU A 228 -18.76 11.70 -34.61
CA LEU A 228 -18.44 12.37 -35.89
C LEU A 228 -18.18 11.35 -37.00
N THR A 229 -17.51 10.25 -36.67
CA THR A 229 -17.28 9.14 -37.61
C THR A 229 -18.59 8.47 -38.03
N PHE A 230 -19.50 8.19 -37.08
CA PHE A 230 -20.81 7.62 -37.40
C PHE A 230 -21.67 8.56 -38.25
N ILE A 231 -21.70 9.86 -37.95
CA ILE A 231 -22.41 10.84 -38.78
C ILE A 231 -21.89 10.81 -40.22
N SER A 232 -20.56 10.73 -40.39
CA SER A 232 -19.91 10.67 -41.70
C SER A 232 -20.20 9.38 -42.46
N ILE A 233 -20.15 8.22 -41.79
CA ILE A 233 -20.40 6.91 -42.41
C ILE A 233 -21.86 6.74 -42.82
N TYR A 234 -22.80 7.14 -41.96
CA TYR A 234 -24.24 6.91 -42.18
C TYR A 234 -24.94 8.09 -42.86
N GLY A 235 -24.23 9.17 -43.20
CA GLY A 235 -24.79 10.36 -43.85
C GLY A 235 -25.92 11.02 -43.03
N ARG A 236 -25.83 10.99 -41.70
CA ARG A 236 -26.87 11.55 -40.82
C ARG A 236 -26.91 13.07 -40.94
N SER A 237 -28.11 13.67 -40.84
CA SER A 237 -28.24 15.13 -40.88
C SER A 237 -27.55 15.78 -39.66
N GLY A 238 -26.91 16.93 -39.86
CA GLY A 238 -26.21 17.66 -38.81
C GLY A 238 -27.12 18.29 -37.75
N VAL A 239 -28.45 18.14 -37.86
CA VAL A 239 -29.42 18.74 -36.93
C VAL A 239 -29.30 18.16 -35.52
N ALA A 240 -28.93 16.88 -35.39
CA ALA A 240 -28.72 16.21 -34.10
C ALA A 240 -27.35 16.52 -33.47
N LEU A 241 -26.40 17.05 -34.24
CA LEU A 241 -24.99 17.17 -33.86
C LEU A 241 -24.78 17.93 -32.53
N PRO A 242 -25.42 19.08 -32.24
CA PRO A 242 -25.23 19.77 -30.97
C PRO A 242 -25.63 18.92 -29.76
N TYR A 243 -26.71 18.13 -29.90
CA TYR A 243 -27.20 17.25 -28.84
C TYR A 243 -26.28 16.04 -28.65
N ASP A 244 -25.78 15.44 -29.73
CA ASP A 244 -24.84 14.32 -29.65
C ASP A 244 -23.52 14.75 -28.98
N LEU A 245 -23.00 15.93 -29.34
CA LEU A 245 -21.79 16.48 -28.73
C LEU A 245 -22.00 16.80 -27.25
N ALA A 246 -23.13 17.43 -26.90
CA ALA A 246 -23.49 17.70 -25.51
C ALA A 246 -23.60 16.40 -24.70
N ALA A 247 -24.19 15.34 -25.26
CA ALA A 247 -24.27 14.04 -24.63
C ALA A 247 -22.90 13.38 -24.45
N CYS A 248 -21.98 13.50 -25.42
CA CYS A 248 -20.60 13.01 -25.28
C CYS A 248 -19.82 13.73 -24.17
N LEU A 249 -20.01 15.05 -24.04
CA LEU A 249 -19.40 15.83 -22.96
C LEU A 249 -19.99 15.46 -21.59
N ALA A 250 -21.33 15.32 -21.53
CA ALA A 250 -22.03 14.86 -20.34
C ALA A 250 -21.55 13.46 -19.92
N ASN A 251 -21.31 12.55 -20.87
CA ASN A 251 -20.75 11.23 -20.62
C ASN A 251 -19.42 11.31 -19.86
N GLY A 252 -18.45 12.06 -20.39
CA GLY A 252 -17.14 12.22 -19.75
C GLY A 252 -17.23 12.86 -18.36
N ALA A 253 -18.10 13.85 -18.19
CA ALA A 253 -18.34 14.47 -16.89
C ALA A 253 -18.96 13.49 -15.88
N LEU A 254 -19.94 12.69 -16.28
CA LEU A 254 -20.55 11.65 -15.45
C LEU A 254 -19.55 10.57 -15.07
N VAL A 255 -18.67 10.15 -16.00
CA VAL A 255 -17.58 9.22 -15.70
C VAL A 255 -16.66 9.77 -14.61
N ALA A 256 -16.21 11.03 -14.73
CA ALA A 256 -15.36 11.66 -13.72
C ALA A 256 -16.06 11.78 -12.36
N LEU A 257 -17.32 12.20 -12.35
CA LEU A 257 -18.13 12.37 -11.14
C LEU A 257 -18.35 11.04 -10.41
N PHE A 258 -18.85 10.02 -11.11
CA PHE A 258 -19.13 8.73 -10.50
C PHE A 258 -17.85 8.01 -10.09
N ALA A 259 -16.78 8.04 -10.90
CA ALA A 259 -15.54 7.38 -10.54
C ALA A 259 -14.92 7.98 -9.27
N SER A 260 -14.85 9.32 -9.18
CA SER A 260 -14.30 10.00 -8.00
C SER A 260 -15.13 9.80 -6.73
N THR A 261 -16.44 9.61 -6.86
CA THR A 261 -17.36 9.40 -5.73
C THR A 261 -17.40 7.94 -5.27
N LEU A 262 -17.38 7.00 -6.21
CA LEU A 262 -17.53 5.57 -5.92
C LEU A 262 -16.23 4.92 -5.48
N LEU A 263 -15.08 5.40 -5.94
CA LEU A 263 -13.80 4.78 -5.60
C LEU A 263 -13.55 4.72 -4.08
N PRO A 264 -13.70 5.81 -3.29
CA PRO A 264 -13.49 5.74 -1.84
C PRO A 264 -14.44 4.76 -1.14
N VAL A 265 -15.66 4.59 -1.66
CA VAL A 265 -16.63 3.64 -1.13
C VAL A 265 -16.18 2.21 -1.40
N LEU A 266 -15.69 1.93 -2.61
CA LEU A 266 -15.15 0.62 -2.98
C LEU A 266 -13.89 0.29 -2.18
N GLU A 267 -12.96 1.22 -2.04
CA GLU A 267 -11.76 1.06 -1.20
C GLU A 267 -12.12 0.75 0.25
N TYR A 268 -13.09 1.48 0.80
CA TYR A 268 -13.57 1.28 2.17
C TYR A 268 -14.25 -0.08 2.36
N LEU A 269 -15.12 -0.51 1.43
CA LEU A 269 -15.86 -1.77 1.55
C LEU A 269 -14.97 -3.00 1.35
N PHE A 270 -13.94 -2.90 0.51
CA PHE A 270 -13.06 -4.01 0.13
C PHE A 270 -11.67 -3.93 0.76
N GLY A 271 -11.36 -2.93 1.59
CA GLY A 271 -10.07 -2.78 2.26
C GLY A 271 -8.87 -2.69 1.31
N THR A 272 -9.09 -2.22 0.09
CA THR A 272 -8.09 -2.24 -1.00
C THR A 272 -7.18 -1.02 -0.91
N ALA A 273 -5.87 -1.25 -1.05
CA ALA A 273 -4.85 -0.21 -1.06
C ALA A 273 -4.59 0.28 -2.48
N THR A 274 -5.37 1.24 -2.97
CA THR A 274 -5.02 1.96 -4.20
C THR A 274 -3.85 2.91 -3.93
N ASP A 275 -3.15 3.36 -4.98
CA ASP A 275 -2.09 4.36 -4.79
C ASP A 275 -2.68 5.66 -4.21
N LEU A 276 -3.92 6.02 -4.56
CA LEU A 276 -4.61 7.17 -3.97
C LEU A 276 -4.78 7.00 -2.44
N LYS A 277 -5.21 5.82 -1.99
CA LYS A 277 -5.38 5.54 -0.56
C LYS A 277 -4.04 5.54 0.16
N LEU A 278 -3.02 4.95 -0.44
CA LEU A 278 -1.68 4.94 0.13
C LEU A 278 -1.07 6.36 0.18
N LEU A 279 -1.30 7.20 -0.82
CA LEU A 279 -0.91 8.61 -0.80
C LEU A 279 -1.59 9.36 0.36
N GLU A 280 -2.88 9.11 0.59
CA GLU A 280 -3.60 9.66 1.75
C GLU A 280 -2.97 9.21 3.08
N LEU A 281 -2.61 7.93 3.20
CA LEU A 281 -1.93 7.38 4.37
C LEU A 281 -0.49 7.86 4.53
N SER A 282 0.15 8.29 3.45
CA SER A 282 1.49 8.90 3.51
C SER A 282 1.49 10.32 4.09
N ASN A 283 0.32 10.93 4.29
CA ASN A 283 0.24 12.21 4.97
C ASN A 283 0.55 12.04 6.46
N LEU A 284 1.66 12.60 6.92
CA LEU A 284 2.10 12.54 8.33
C LEU A 284 1.11 13.18 9.32
N ASN A 285 0.08 13.89 8.83
CA ASN A 285 -0.99 14.42 9.66
C ASN A 285 -2.08 13.40 10.04
N GLN A 286 -1.99 12.16 9.59
CA GLN A 286 -2.93 11.10 9.97
C GLN A 286 -3.01 10.96 11.50
N PRO A 287 -4.21 10.78 12.09
CA PRO A 287 -4.38 10.74 13.56
C PRO A 287 -3.45 9.75 14.26
N LEU A 288 -3.30 8.55 13.68
CA LEU A 288 -2.45 7.49 14.22
C LEU A 288 -0.96 7.83 14.18
N LEU A 289 -0.49 8.50 13.12
CA LEU A 289 0.90 8.96 13.03
C LEU A 289 1.17 10.13 13.98
N LYS A 290 0.20 11.04 14.16
CA LYS A 290 0.28 12.08 15.19
C LYS A 290 0.34 11.50 16.60
N GLN A 291 -0.39 10.42 16.86
CA GLN A 291 -0.32 9.70 18.13
C GLN A 291 1.05 9.06 18.31
N LEU A 292 1.58 8.36 17.30
CA LEU A 292 2.92 7.79 17.32
C LEU A 292 3.98 8.86 17.63
N MET A 293 3.95 9.99 16.91
CA MET A 293 4.85 11.12 17.12
C MET A 293 4.81 11.68 18.55
N LYS A 294 3.62 11.77 19.16
CA LYS A 294 3.46 12.31 20.52
C LYS A 294 3.86 11.32 21.61
N THR A 295 3.57 10.03 21.43
CA THR A 295 3.72 9.00 22.46
C THR A 295 5.05 8.25 22.37
N ALA A 296 5.56 8.03 21.16
CA ALA A 296 6.80 7.32 20.88
C ALA A 296 7.62 8.07 19.79
N PRO A 297 8.16 9.27 20.10
CA PRO A 297 8.82 10.14 19.13
C PRO A 297 10.07 9.50 18.50
N GLY A 298 10.80 8.68 19.25
CA GLY A 298 11.97 7.96 18.74
C GLY A 298 11.60 6.91 17.71
N THR A 299 10.55 6.14 17.99
CA THR A 299 9.96 5.20 17.03
C THR A 299 9.44 5.95 15.79
N TYR A 300 8.75 7.08 15.97
CA TYR A 300 8.30 7.90 14.84
C TYR A 300 9.47 8.34 13.94
N HIS A 301 10.56 8.82 14.53
CA HIS A 301 11.74 9.21 13.75
C HIS A 301 12.40 8.03 13.03
N HIS A 302 12.48 6.87 13.70
CA HIS A 302 12.92 5.61 13.09
C HIS A 302 12.06 5.24 11.88
N SER A 303 10.74 5.26 12.01
CA SER A 303 9.82 4.96 10.92
C SER A 303 9.99 5.89 9.72
N LEU A 304 10.31 7.17 9.92
CA LEU A 304 10.58 8.11 8.83
C LEU A 304 11.89 7.79 8.10
N MET A 305 12.98 7.49 8.81
CA MET A 305 14.27 7.15 8.20
C MET A 305 14.19 5.81 7.46
N LEU A 306 13.49 4.84 8.05
CA LEU A 306 13.22 3.55 7.43
C LEU A 306 12.42 3.70 6.13
N ALA A 307 11.44 4.61 6.10
CA ALA A 307 10.63 4.86 4.92
C ALA A 307 11.46 5.29 3.70
N GLU A 308 12.44 6.19 3.90
CA GLU A 308 13.37 6.63 2.84
C GLU A 308 14.20 5.45 2.29
N LEU A 309 14.68 4.56 3.17
CA LEU A 309 15.44 3.37 2.78
C LEU A 309 14.58 2.36 2.01
N ALA A 310 13.39 2.09 2.53
CA ALA A 310 12.47 1.10 1.97
C ALA A 310 11.91 1.57 0.62
N GLU A 311 11.57 2.86 0.48
CA GLU A 311 11.09 3.45 -0.78
C GLU A 311 12.17 3.33 -1.87
N ALA A 312 13.39 3.80 -1.61
CA ALA A 312 14.48 3.74 -2.58
C ALA A 312 14.86 2.30 -2.98
N ALA A 313 14.79 1.36 -2.04
CA ALA A 313 15.02 -0.06 -2.31
C ALA A 313 13.94 -0.66 -3.20
N ALA A 314 12.67 -0.32 -2.95
CA ALA A 314 11.55 -0.79 -3.76
C ALA A 314 11.60 -0.26 -5.19
N GLU A 315 11.92 1.03 -5.38
CA GLU A 315 12.12 1.63 -6.71
C GLU A 315 13.23 0.90 -7.49
N ALA A 316 14.34 0.58 -6.83
CA ALA A 316 15.50 -0.05 -7.46
C ALA A 316 15.21 -1.44 -8.06
N ILE A 317 14.19 -2.15 -7.57
CA ILE A 317 13.83 -3.49 -8.04
C ILE A 317 12.44 -3.56 -8.71
N GLY A 318 11.76 -2.42 -8.88
CA GLY A 318 10.40 -2.38 -9.41
C GLY A 318 9.37 -3.08 -8.51
N ALA A 319 9.57 -3.05 -7.19
CA ALA A 319 8.52 -3.31 -6.21
C ALA A 319 7.64 -2.07 -6.03
N ASN A 320 6.60 -2.11 -5.19
CA ASN A 320 5.76 -0.94 -4.94
C ASN A 320 6.40 0.00 -3.90
N PRO A 321 6.96 1.17 -4.30
CA PRO A 321 7.64 2.08 -3.37
C PRO A 321 6.69 2.70 -2.36
N LEU A 322 5.45 2.97 -2.76
CA LEU A 322 4.47 3.62 -1.92
C LEU A 322 3.96 2.69 -0.81
N VAL A 323 3.82 1.39 -1.09
CA VAL A 323 3.54 0.37 -0.06
C VAL A 323 4.69 0.30 0.94
N CYS A 324 5.94 0.29 0.49
CA CYS A 324 7.10 0.27 1.39
C CYS A 324 7.18 1.54 2.26
N ARG A 325 6.99 2.73 1.68
CA ARG A 325 6.99 4.00 2.42
C ARG A 325 5.89 4.06 3.47
N VAL A 326 4.64 3.76 3.09
CA VAL A 326 3.52 3.77 4.03
C VAL A 326 3.66 2.65 5.05
N GLY A 327 4.08 1.45 4.62
CA GLY A 327 4.39 0.34 5.51
C GLY A 327 5.38 0.71 6.60
N ALA A 328 6.45 1.42 6.24
CA ALA A 328 7.44 1.95 7.18
C ALA A 328 6.84 2.90 8.22
N TYR A 329 5.92 3.79 7.84
CA TYR A 329 5.25 4.67 8.81
C TYR A 329 4.43 3.92 9.86
N TYR A 330 3.86 2.77 9.49
CA TYR A 330 2.90 2.05 10.32
C TYR A 330 3.43 0.75 10.93
N HIS A 331 4.60 0.24 10.54
CA HIS A 331 5.08 -1.09 10.95
C HIS A 331 5.18 -1.25 12.47
N ASP A 332 5.53 -0.15 13.15
CA ASP A 332 5.92 -0.13 14.56
C ASP A 332 4.91 0.55 15.48
N ILE A 333 3.71 0.86 14.97
CA ILE A 333 2.70 1.60 15.72
C ILE A 333 2.34 0.94 17.06
N GLY A 334 2.44 -0.38 17.17
CA GLY A 334 2.16 -1.09 18.41
C GLY A 334 3.04 -0.66 19.59
N LYS A 335 4.23 -0.10 19.34
CA LYS A 335 5.12 0.45 20.38
C LYS A 335 4.46 1.58 21.17
N VAL A 336 3.44 2.25 20.62
CA VAL A 336 2.62 3.27 21.32
C VAL A 336 2.02 2.77 22.63
N LYS A 337 1.71 1.46 22.75
CA LYS A 337 1.15 0.91 23.99
C LYS A 337 2.15 0.91 25.14
N LYS A 338 3.45 0.76 24.86
CA LYS A 338 4.52 0.56 25.85
C LYS A 338 5.83 1.26 25.43
N PRO A 339 5.82 2.58 25.14
CA PRO A 339 6.94 3.26 24.49
C PRO A 339 8.25 3.18 25.29
N ALA A 340 8.16 3.23 26.63
CA ALA A 340 9.32 3.21 27.53
C ALA A 340 10.11 1.89 27.52
N TYR A 341 9.60 0.83 26.88
CA TYR A 341 10.32 -0.44 26.71
C TYR A 341 11.13 -0.51 25.41
N PHE A 342 11.08 0.52 24.57
CA PHE A 342 11.83 0.57 23.31
C PHE A 342 12.92 1.61 23.41
N ILE A 343 14.17 1.20 23.13
CA ILE A 343 15.38 1.97 23.43
C ILE A 343 15.40 3.33 22.70
N GLU A 344 14.85 3.40 21.50
CA GLU A 344 14.78 4.63 20.72
C GLU A 344 13.92 5.71 21.38
N ASN A 345 13.03 5.35 22.32
CA ASN A 345 12.19 6.29 23.06
C ASN A 345 12.72 6.60 24.46
N GLN A 346 13.87 6.04 24.86
CA GLN A 346 14.48 6.27 26.17
C GLN A 346 15.46 7.44 26.08
N MET A 347 15.00 8.66 26.36
CA MET A 347 15.84 9.86 26.44
C MET A 347 16.45 9.99 27.85
N ASP A 348 17.52 9.25 28.13
CA ASP A 348 18.28 9.24 29.40
C ASP A 348 17.59 8.58 30.62
N ALA A 349 16.56 7.77 30.40
CA ALA A 349 15.93 6.98 31.46
C ALA A 349 16.64 5.62 31.65
N MET A 350 16.69 5.11 32.89
CA MET A 350 17.10 3.73 33.14
C MET A 350 16.30 2.76 32.27
N ASN A 351 16.99 1.81 31.65
CA ASN A 351 16.36 0.82 30.80
C ASN A 351 15.37 -0.04 31.61
N ARG A 352 14.10 -0.03 31.20
CA ARG A 352 13.03 -0.78 31.89
C ARG A 352 13.27 -2.28 31.90
N HIS A 353 14.05 -2.79 30.94
CA HIS A 353 14.40 -4.21 30.84
C HIS A 353 15.37 -4.70 31.91
N ASP A 354 16.13 -3.80 32.56
CA ASP A 354 17.13 -4.21 33.56
C ASP A 354 16.50 -4.86 34.81
N LYS A 355 15.22 -4.58 35.05
CA LYS A 355 14.45 -5.12 36.18
C LYS A 355 13.58 -6.32 35.83
N LEU A 356 13.66 -6.81 34.59
CA LEU A 356 12.79 -7.88 34.08
C LEU A 356 13.61 -9.13 33.74
N SER A 357 12.97 -10.29 33.79
CA SER A 357 13.56 -11.49 33.23
C SER A 357 13.70 -11.35 31.70
N PRO A 358 14.67 -12.03 31.07
CA PRO A 358 14.82 -12.02 29.62
C PRO A 358 13.56 -12.50 28.90
N SER A 359 12.87 -13.52 29.42
CA SER A 359 11.62 -14.04 28.83
C SER A 359 10.50 -13.00 28.85
N LEU A 360 10.33 -12.27 29.97
CA LEU A 360 9.31 -11.23 30.06
C LEU A 360 9.65 -10.04 29.16
N SER A 361 10.94 -9.68 29.06
CA SER A 361 11.41 -8.64 28.16
C SER A 361 11.15 -8.99 26.69
N SER A 362 11.47 -10.22 26.30
CA SER A 362 11.16 -10.77 24.97
C SER A 362 9.66 -10.70 24.68
N LEU A 363 8.81 -11.12 25.62
CA LEU A 363 7.36 -11.07 25.46
C LEU A 363 6.84 -9.64 25.27
N ILE A 364 7.38 -8.65 26.00
CA ILE A 364 7.01 -7.24 25.86
C ILE A 364 7.42 -6.71 24.48
N VAL A 365 8.65 -7.01 24.03
CA VAL A 365 9.11 -6.59 22.71
C VAL A 365 8.26 -7.24 21.64
N VAL A 366 8.05 -8.56 21.65
CA VAL A 366 7.23 -9.26 20.66
C VAL A 366 5.77 -8.78 20.65
N SER A 367 5.23 -8.30 21.79
CA SER A 367 3.83 -7.86 21.87
C SER A 367 3.51 -6.66 20.97
N HIS A 368 4.49 -5.84 20.59
CA HIS A 368 4.25 -4.68 19.71
C HIS A 368 3.66 -5.09 18.36
N VAL A 369 3.97 -6.29 17.87
CA VAL A 369 3.42 -6.80 16.61
C VAL A 369 1.91 -7.00 16.75
N LYS A 370 1.49 -7.69 17.81
CA LYS A 370 0.07 -7.94 18.09
C LYS A 370 -0.67 -6.63 18.33
N ASP A 371 -0.11 -5.77 19.18
CA ASP A 371 -0.67 -4.47 19.51
C ASP A 371 -0.78 -3.59 18.25
N GLY A 372 0.21 -3.65 17.36
CA GLY A 372 0.24 -2.92 16.10
C GLY A 372 -0.85 -3.38 15.14
N ILE A 373 -1.07 -4.69 15.00
CA ILE A 373 -2.16 -5.23 14.18
C ILE A 373 -3.52 -4.79 14.73
N GLU A 374 -3.73 -4.87 16.05
CA GLU A 374 -4.98 -4.43 16.67
C GLU A 374 -5.26 -2.95 16.38
N MET A 375 -4.26 -2.07 16.55
CA MET A 375 -4.41 -0.66 16.24
C MET A 375 -4.60 -0.38 14.75
N ALA A 376 -3.90 -1.11 13.88
CA ALA A 376 -4.06 -0.97 12.43
C ALA A 376 -5.49 -1.32 11.98
N MET A 377 -6.06 -2.38 12.56
CA MET A 377 -7.43 -2.81 12.31
C MET A 377 -8.46 -1.82 12.87
N GLU A 378 -8.24 -1.29 14.08
CA GLU A 378 -9.08 -0.23 14.67
C GLU A 378 -9.13 1.02 13.77
N HIS A 379 -7.99 1.37 13.16
CA HIS A 379 -7.87 2.49 12.21
C HIS A 379 -8.17 2.11 10.76
N ARG A 380 -8.56 0.85 10.51
CA ARG A 380 -8.93 0.31 9.18
C ARG A 380 -7.86 0.57 8.12
N LEU A 381 -6.60 0.35 8.49
CA LEU A 381 -5.53 0.35 7.51
C LEU A 381 -5.78 -0.76 6.48
N PRO A 382 -5.44 -0.54 5.19
CA PRO A 382 -5.59 -1.56 4.16
C PRO A 382 -4.79 -2.82 4.47
N ALA A 383 -5.26 -3.98 4.01
CA ALA A 383 -4.61 -5.27 4.25
C ALA A 383 -3.12 -5.26 3.85
N ALA A 384 -2.80 -4.63 2.72
CA ALA A 384 -1.42 -4.48 2.24
C ALA A 384 -0.47 -3.77 3.22
N ILE A 385 -0.98 -2.97 4.17
CA ILE A 385 -0.20 -2.32 5.22
C ILE A 385 -0.25 -3.13 6.52
N VAL A 386 -1.43 -3.65 6.89
CA VAL A 386 -1.61 -4.49 8.08
C VAL A 386 -0.71 -5.72 8.02
N ASP A 387 -0.59 -6.36 6.85
CA ASP A 387 0.19 -7.57 6.64
C ASP A 387 1.70 -7.35 6.81
N LEU A 388 2.19 -6.12 6.67
CA LEU A 388 3.60 -5.77 6.88
C LEU A 388 3.99 -5.78 8.36
N ILE A 389 3.03 -5.50 9.27
CA ILE A 389 3.27 -5.43 10.71
C ILE A 389 3.74 -6.77 11.29
N PRO A 390 3.13 -7.94 11.03
CA PRO A 390 3.70 -9.21 11.51
C PRO A 390 4.93 -9.68 10.72
N GLN A 391 5.09 -9.23 9.47
CA GLN A 391 6.13 -9.74 8.57
C GLN A 391 7.47 -9.01 8.69
N HIS A 392 7.50 -7.76 9.18
CA HIS A 392 8.74 -6.97 9.21
C HIS A 392 9.83 -7.59 10.09
N HIS A 393 9.47 -8.39 11.09
CA HIS A 393 10.42 -9.22 11.85
C HIS A 393 10.41 -10.71 11.48
N GLY A 394 9.42 -11.16 10.69
CA GLY A 394 9.30 -12.56 10.29
C GLY A 394 9.30 -13.51 11.49
N THR A 395 10.14 -14.55 11.43
CA THR A 395 10.34 -15.51 12.54
C THR A 395 11.72 -15.37 13.19
N ARG A 396 12.29 -14.17 13.13
CA ARG A 396 13.64 -13.88 13.64
C ARG A 396 13.71 -14.06 15.15
N LEU A 397 14.91 -14.33 15.64
CA LEU A 397 15.20 -14.49 17.05
C LEU A 397 15.38 -13.10 17.68
N VAL A 398 14.81 -12.89 18.87
CA VAL A 398 15.07 -11.73 19.70
C VAL A 398 16.41 -11.95 20.42
N THR A 399 17.50 -11.86 19.66
CA THR A 399 18.83 -12.37 20.02
C THR A 399 19.33 -11.87 21.37
N TYR A 400 19.21 -10.58 21.66
CA TYR A 400 19.71 -10.00 22.92
C TYR A 400 19.12 -10.67 24.16
N PHE A 401 17.80 -10.87 24.20
CA PHE A 401 17.15 -11.52 25.35
C PHE A 401 17.34 -13.03 25.36
N TYR A 402 17.49 -13.66 24.19
CA TYR A 402 17.83 -15.08 24.11
C TYR A 402 19.23 -15.37 24.69
N GLU A 403 20.25 -14.59 24.29
CA GLU A 403 21.61 -14.77 24.81
C GLU A 403 21.68 -14.48 26.31
N ARG A 404 21.02 -13.41 26.77
CA ARG A 404 20.93 -13.11 28.22
C ARG A 404 20.23 -14.23 29.00
N ALA A 405 19.25 -14.89 28.40
CA ALA A 405 18.58 -16.03 29.02
C ALA A 405 19.51 -17.24 29.12
N LYS A 406 20.32 -17.52 28.08
CA LYS A 406 21.33 -18.59 28.10
C LYS A 406 22.42 -18.33 29.14
N GLU A 407 22.89 -17.09 29.25
CA GLU A 407 23.88 -16.69 30.26
C GLU A 407 23.34 -16.81 31.69
N SER A 408 22.04 -16.59 31.87
CA SER A 408 21.35 -16.68 33.16
C SER A 408 20.67 -18.03 33.39
N GLN A 409 21.01 -19.05 32.59
CA GLN A 409 20.34 -20.35 32.63
C GLN A 409 20.68 -21.10 33.92
N ASP A 410 19.63 -21.49 34.65
CA ASP A 410 19.75 -22.38 35.79
C ASP A 410 19.95 -23.83 35.28
N PRO A 411 21.02 -24.53 35.70
CA PRO A 411 21.26 -25.92 35.33
C PRO A 411 20.09 -26.86 35.62
N ASP A 412 19.24 -26.53 36.60
CA ASP A 412 18.14 -27.38 37.07
C ASP A 412 16.82 -27.17 36.28
N LEU A 413 16.71 -26.12 35.45
CA LEU A 413 15.45 -25.72 34.78
C LEU A 413 15.36 -26.10 33.28
N GLY A 414 16.33 -26.87 32.77
CA GLY A 414 16.36 -27.32 31.38
C GLY A 414 16.91 -26.27 30.38
N GLU A 415 17.04 -26.67 29.11
CA GLU A 415 17.66 -25.83 28.07
C GLU A 415 16.77 -24.67 27.63
N VAL A 416 17.34 -23.46 27.52
CA VAL A 416 16.65 -22.28 26.98
C VAL A 416 16.36 -22.50 25.51
N LYS A 417 15.08 -22.62 25.16
CA LYS A 417 14.66 -22.88 23.80
C LYS A 417 14.56 -21.60 22.97
N GLU A 418 15.06 -21.64 21.75
CA GLU A 418 14.93 -20.51 20.81
C GLU A 418 13.48 -20.17 20.47
N GLU A 419 12.58 -21.17 20.48
CA GLU A 419 11.17 -21.00 20.12
C GLU A 419 10.45 -19.95 20.99
N ASP A 420 10.85 -19.80 22.25
CA ASP A 420 10.27 -18.86 23.21
C ASP A 420 10.74 -17.41 22.99
N TYR A 421 11.76 -17.21 22.14
CA TYR A 421 12.35 -15.90 21.84
C TYR A 421 12.24 -15.53 20.37
N ARG A 422 11.43 -16.25 19.58
CA ARG A 422 11.20 -15.91 18.18
C ARG A 422 9.92 -15.11 17.99
N TYR A 423 9.93 -14.22 17.00
CA TYR A 423 8.70 -13.62 16.51
C TYR A 423 7.79 -14.71 15.92
N PRO A 424 6.45 -14.57 16.07
CA PRO A 424 5.50 -15.57 15.59
C PRO A 424 5.38 -15.62 14.06
N GLY A 425 5.88 -14.61 13.35
CA GLY A 425 5.74 -14.49 11.90
C GLY A 425 4.34 -14.08 11.43
N PRO A 426 4.01 -14.35 10.15
CA PRO A 426 4.77 -15.18 9.20
C PRO A 426 6.04 -14.51 8.67
N LYS A 427 6.89 -15.27 7.97
CA LYS A 427 7.99 -14.69 7.17
C LYS A 427 7.43 -13.72 6.11
N PRO A 428 8.25 -12.81 5.56
CA PRO A 428 7.86 -12.01 4.41
C PRO A 428 7.23 -12.84 3.29
N GLN A 429 6.00 -12.50 2.92
CA GLN A 429 5.24 -13.12 1.83
C GLN A 429 5.35 -12.33 0.52
N THR A 430 5.81 -11.07 0.60
CA THR A 430 5.94 -10.15 -0.53
C THR A 430 7.33 -9.54 -0.58
N ARG A 431 7.72 -9.03 -1.75
CA ARG A 431 8.99 -8.31 -1.92
C ARG A 431 9.03 -7.06 -1.05
N GLU A 432 7.90 -6.38 -0.90
CA GLU A 432 7.73 -5.18 -0.09
C GLU A 432 7.93 -5.47 1.41
N ALA A 433 7.37 -6.57 1.92
CA ALA A 433 7.58 -7.01 3.30
C ALA A 433 9.04 -7.37 3.58
N ALA A 434 9.71 -8.01 2.62
CA ALA A 434 11.12 -8.34 2.73
C ALA A 434 12.02 -7.10 2.70
N ILE A 435 11.72 -6.13 1.82
CA ILE A 435 12.40 -4.82 1.81
C ILE A 435 12.24 -4.14 3.16
N LEU A 436 11.03 -4.15 3.74
CA LEU A 436 10.75 -3.53 5.03
C LEU A 436 11.57 -4.16 6.16
N MET A 437 11.63 -5.50 6.22
CA MET A 437 12.47 -6.24 7.17
C MET A 437 13.95 -5.87 7.05
N VAL A 438 14.46 -5.80 5.82
CA VAL A 438 15.87 -5.44 5.58
C VAL A 438 16.10 -3.97 5.98
N ALA A 439 15.19 -3.07 5.62
CA ALA A 439 15.29 -1.64 5.92
C ALA A 439 15.30 -1.40 7.44
N ASP A 440 14.42 -2.08 8.18
CA ASP A 440 14.34 -2.04 9.64
C ASP A 440 15.67 -2.43 10.29
N ALA A 441 16.18 -3.61 9.94
CA ALA A 441 17.44 -4.09 10.47
C ALA A 441 18.62 -3.18 10.11
N VAL A 442 18.63 -2.63 8.90
CA VAL A 442 19.67 -1.71 8.42
C VAL A 442 19.61 -0.37 9.15
N GLU A 443 18.44 0.25 9.29
CA GLU A 443 18.27 1.53 9.99
C GLU A 443 18.71 1.41 11.45
N ALA A 444 18.20 0.39 12.14
CA ALA A 444 18.49 0.16 13.56
C ALA A 444 19.99 -0.06 13.79
N ALA A 445 20.66 -0.81 12.91
CA ALA A 445 22.09 -1.03 13.00
C ALA A 445 22.92 0.20 12.61
N ALA A 446 22.48 0.98 11.63
CA ALA A 446 23.20 2.17 11.17
C ALA A 446 23.31 3.25 12.27
N ARG A 447 22.32 3.35 13.17
CA ARG A 447 22.35 4.24 14.34
C ARG A 447 23.53 3.99 15.29
N THR A 448 24.11 2.79 15.26
CA THR A 448 25.23 2.41 16.13
C THR A 448 26.61 2.73 15.51
N LEU A 449 26.66 3.22 14.27
CA LEU A 449 27.90 3.58 13.60
C LEU A 449 28.42 4.93 14.13
N THR A 450 29.57 4.90 14.80
CA THR A 450 30.26 6.11 15.29
C THR A 450 30.83 6.98 14.16
N GLU A 451 31.24 6.37 13.04
CA GLU A 451 31.74 7.08 11.85
C GLU A 451 31.25 6.36 10.58
N PRO A 452 30.12 6.79 10.01
CA PRO A 452 29.47 6.12 8.89
C PRO A 452 30.15 6.44 7.54
N THR A 453 31.39 5.99 7.34
CA THR A 453 32.04 6.09 6.03
C THR A 453 31.30 5.22 4.99
N PRO A 454 31.30 5.59 3.69
CA PRO A 454 30.59 4.81 2.66
C PRO A 454 30.97 3.32 2.64
N ALA A 455 32.25 3.00 2.87
CA ALA A 455 32.72 1.61 2.95
C ALA A 455 32.18 0.86 4.18
N ARG A 456 32.12 1.51 5.35
CA ARG A 456 31.54 0.92 6.57
C ARG A 456 30.05 0.70 6.45
N VAL A 457 29.33 1.66 5.85
CA VAL A 457 27.89 1.56 5.55
C VAL A 457 27.64 0.39 4.59
N LEU A 458 28.40 0.28 3.49
CA LEU A 458 28.28 -0.84 2.56
C LEU A 458 28.51 -2.19 3.24
N GLY A 459 29.58 -2.31 4.02
CA GLY A 459 29.87 -3.54 4.76
C GLY A 459 28.78 -3.90 5.76
N LEU A 460 28.19 -2.92 6.44
CA LEU A 460 27.08 -3.13 7.37
C LEU A 460 25.84 -3.66 6.64
N VAL A 461 25.41 -2.97 5.59
CA VAL A 461 24.20 -3.33 4.83
C VAL A 461 24.35 -4.73 4.22
N GLN A 462 25.49 -5.04 3.60
CA GLN A 462 25.73 -6.37 3.02
C GLN A 462 25.69 -7.50 4.06
N ARG A 463 26.28 -7.28 5.25
CA ARG A 463 26.22 -8.27 6.34
C ARG A 463 24.78 -8.52 6.78
N ILE A 464 23.99 -7.47 6.96
CA ILE A 464 22.59 -7.59 7.41
C ILE A 464 21.74 -8.35 6.39
N VAL A 465 21.85 -7.98 5.11
CA VAL A 465 21.15 -8.66 4.02
C VAL A 465 21.53 -10.14 3.96
N ASN A 466 22.82 -10.46 4.08
CA ASN A 466 23.30 -11.85 4.08
C ASN A 466 22.82 -12.62 5.31
N ASN A 467 22.80 -12.01 6.50
CA ASN A 467 22.31 -12.67 7.71
C ASN A 467 20.82 -13.02 7.58
N ILE A 468 20.00 -12.07 7.13
CA ILE A 468 18.55 -12.30 6.90
C ILE A 468 18.33 -13.42 5.85
N PHE A 469 19.18 -13.47 4.81
CA PHE A 469 19.15 -14.53 3.81
C PHE A 469 19.52 -15.90 4.40
N ILE A 470 20.61 -15.99 5.18
CA ILE A 470 21.07 -17.23 5.83
C ILE A 470 20.07 -17.73 6.87
N GLU A 471 19.41 -16.82 7.61
CA GLU A 471 18.30 -17.13 8.52
C GLU A 471 17.07 -17.70 7.79
N GLY A 472 17.07 -17.73 6.46
CA GLY A 472 15.98 -18.24 5.64
C GLY A 472 14.71 -17.40 5.72
N GLN A 473 14.79 -16.13 6.14
CA GLN A 473 13.61 -15.27 6.28
C GLN A 473 12.97 -14.93 4.93
N LEU A 474 13.78 -14.91 3.86
CA LEU A 474 13.33 -14.52 2.52
C LEU A 474 12.78 -15.70 1.70
N SER A 475 12.65 -16.89 2.30
CA SER A 475 12.27 -18.12 1.59
C SER A 475 10.83 -18.17 1.09
N GLU A 476 9.97 -17.28 1.58
CA GLU A 476 8.53 -17.26 1.29
C GLU A 476 8.11 -16.02 0.46
N CYS A 477 9.08 -15.31 -0.12
CA CYS A 477 8.85 -14.17 -1.01
C CYS A 477 9.64 -14.29 -2.33
N ASP A 478 9.13 -13.65 -3.38
CA ASP A 478 9.71 -13.71 -4.72
C ASP A 478 10.88 -12.70 -4.91
N LEU A 479 11.88 -12.70 -4.01
CA LEU A 479 13.11 -11.92 -4.19
C LEU A 479 14.23 -12.75 -4.83
N THR A 480 14.88 -12.19 -5.85
CA THR A 480 16.08 -12.79 -6.45
C THR A 480 17.36 -12.30 -5.79
N LEU A 481 18.47 -13.04 -5.93
CA LEU A 481 19.79 -12.59 -5.47
C LEU A 481 20.20 -11.25 -6.13
N LYS A 482 19.78 -11.03 -7.39
CA LYS A 482 19.99 -9.76 -8.09
C LYS A 482 19.24 -8.61 -7.40
N ASP A 483 18.05 -8.86 -6.89
CA ASP A 483 17.26 -7.86 -6.15
C ASP A 483 17.95 -7.49 -4.84
N LEU A 484 18.47 -8.47 -4.09
CA LEU A 484 19.22 -8.21 -2.84
C LEU A 484 20.41 -7.27 -3.05
N HIS A 485 21.17 -7.45 -4.13
CA HIS A 485 22.27 -6.55 -4.48
C HIS A 485 21.80 -5.14 -4.89
N GLN A 486 20.63 -5.01 -5.51
CA GLN A 486 20.06 -3.71 -5.87
C GLN A 486 19.50 -2.99 -4.64
N ILE A 487 18.80 -3.71 -3.75
CA ILE A 487 18.32 -3.23 -2.45
C ILE A 487 19.49 -2.68 -1.63
N ALA A 488 20.55 -3.49 -1.45
CA ALA A 488 21.71 -3.09 -0.68
C ALA A 488 22.36 -1.80 -1.22
N ARG A 489 22.54 -1.71 -2.55
CA ARG A 489 23.10 -0.50 -3.18
C ARG A 489 22.21 0.73 -3.01
N ALA A 490 20.89 0.57 -3.11
CA ALA A 490 19.95 1.66 -2.92
C ALA A 490 20.01 2.20 -1.48
N MET A 491 19.95 1.31 -0.48
CA MET A 491 20.03 1.69 0.93
C MET A 491 21.37 2.35 1.28
N VAL A 492 22.49 1.84 0.76
CA VAL A 492 23.81 2.46 0.97
C VAL A 492 23.86 3.89 0.46
N ARG A 493 23.26 4.18 -0.71
CA ARG A 493 23.20 5.55 -1.24
C ARG A 493 22.40 6.47 -0.32
N VAL A 494 21.23 6.03 0.14
CA VAL A 494 20.37 6.82 1.03
C VAL A 494 21.06 7.06 2.38
N LEU A 495 21.59 6.01 3.03
CA LEU A 495 22.32 6.15 4.30
C LEU A 495 23.54 7.08 4.17
N THR A 496 24.30 6.94 3.09
CA THR A 496 25.47 7.80 2.86
C THR A 496 25.03 9.26 2.74
N ALA A 497 23.93 9.55 2.03
CA ALA A 497 23.38 10.90 1.92
C ALA A 497 22.87 11.46 3.25
N ILE A 498 22.19 10.65 4.06
CA ILE A 498 21.69 11.05 5.40
C ILE A 498 22.85 11.36 6.35
N HIS A 499 23.93 10.57 6.30
CA HIS A 499 25.07 10.70 7.20
C HIS A 499 26.18 11.65 6.72
N HIS A 500 26.07 12.24 5.52
CA HIS A 500 27.01 13.29 5.10
C HIS A 500 26.83 14.53 5.98
N HIS A 501 27.84 14.82 6.80
CA HIS A 501 27.93 16.06 7.57
C HIS A 501 27.65 17.26 6.66
N ARG A 502 26.69 18.11 7.05
CA ARG A 502 26.71 19.51 6.61
C ARG A 502 28.07 20.05 7.03
N VAL A 503 28.86 20.50 6.06
CA VAL A 503 30.17 21.11 6.30
C VAL A 503 30.02 22.16 7.39
N ASP A 504 30.76 22.01 8.49
CA ASP A 504 30.88 23.06 9.50
C ASP A 504 31.45 24.29 8.80
N TYR A 505 30.66 25.37 8.75
CA TYR A 505 31.15 26.63 8.24
C TYR A 505 32.28 27.12 9.18
N PRO A 506 33.49 27.37 8.66
CA PRO A 506 34.57 27.93 9.46
C PRO A 506 34.10 29.28 10.05
N GLY A 507 33.91 29.34 11.36
CA GLY A 507 33.55 30.58 12.07
C GLY A 507 32.38 30.48 13.06
N TYR A 508 31.61 29.38 13.08
CA TYR A 508 30.59 29.15 14.11
C TYR A 508 30.96 27.94 14.97
N ARG A 509 31.62 28.19 16.11
CA ARG A 509 31.73 27.19 17.17
C ARG A 509 30.42 27.18 17.95
N PHE A 510 29.64 26.11 17.83
CA PHE A 510 28.69 25.78 18.89
C PHE A 510 29.52 25.33 20.10
N GLU A 511 29.55 26.13 21.17
CA GLU A 511 30.20 25.71 22.41
C GLU A 511 29.47 24.49 22.98
N GLU A 512 30.13 23.34 22.96
CA GLU A 512 29.71 22.17 23.71
C GLU A 512 29.74 22.50 25.21
N VAL A 513 28.57 22.62 25.82
CA VAL A 513 28.44 22.69 27.27
C VAL A 513 28.84 21.32 27.85
N LYS A 514 30.12 21.17 28.19
CA LYS A 514 30.60 20.05 28.99
C LYS A 514 29.95 20.09 30.38
N LYS A 515 29.00 19.20 30.63
CA LYS A 515 28.59 18.79 31.99
C LYS A 515 29.81 18.20 32.68
N LYS A 516 30.37 18.91 33.67
CA LYS A 516 31.32 18.34 34.63
C LYS A 516 30.53 17.67 35.76
N GLU A 517 30.69 16.35 35.90
CA GLU A 517 30.35 15.63 37.14
C GLU A 517 31.45 15.82 38.19
N GLY A 518 31.04 15.70 39.46
CA GLY A 518 31.66 16.35 40.62
C GLY A 518 32.99 15.79 41.13
N GLU A 519 33.68 16.62 41.91
CA GLU A 519 34.54 16.18 43.00
C GLU A 519 34.30 17.07 44.24
N LYS A 520 34.23 16.43 45.41
CA LYS A 520 33.91 17.01 46.73
C LYS A 520 35.15 17.54 47.47
N ARG A 521 34.87 18.40 48.48
CA ARG A 521 35.70 18.92 49.61
C ARG A 521 36.32 20.29 49.31
N GLY A 522 36.29 21.30 50.18
CA GLY A 522 35.82 21.50 51.54
C GLY A 522 36.00 22.99 51.89
N ASP A 523 35.41 23.37 53.02
CA ASP A 523 35.31 24.67 53.72
C ASP A 523 36.40 25.76 53.53
N GLY A 524 36.02 27.05 53.63
CA GLY A 524 36.96 28.17 53.82
C GLY A 524 36.52 29.55 53.32
N ASP A 525 36.37 30.49 54.26
CA ASP A 525 35.83 31.85 54.21
C ASP A 525 36.73 32.95 53.56
N THR A 526 36.14 34.14 53.37
CA THR A 526 36.69 35.52 53.24
C THR A 526 37.00 36.15 51.87
N ASP A 527 36.06 37.01 51.44
CA ASP A 527 36.14 38.48 51.25
C ASP A 527 37.30 39.19 50.49
N SER A 528 36.94 40.30 49.83
CA SER A 528 37.77 41.47 49.42
C SER A 528 38.05 41.76 47.92
N LYS A 529 37.25 42.72 47.40
CA LYS A 529 37.61 44.02 46.76
C LYS A 529 38.43 44.15 45.45
N ARG A 530 37.85 45.02 44.59
CA ARG A 530 38.38 46.19 43.83
C ARG A 530 39.28 46.00 42.58
N ALA A 531 38.68 46.42 41.45
CA ALA A 531 39.14 47.40 40.45
C ALA A 531 40.58 47.96 40.47
N LYS A 532 41.23 48.01 39.29
CA LYS A 532 41.74 49.25 38.62
C LYS A 532 42.48 49.01 37.29
N GLU A 533 42.26 49.98 36.38
CA GLU A 533 43.17 50.63 35.38
C GLU A 533 43.81 49.78 34.26
N GLU A 534 43.58 50.02 32.96
CA GLU A 534 43.81 51.18 32.06
C GLU A 534 45.18 51.21 31.34
N ALA A 535 45.07 51.51 30.03
CA ALA A 535 46.02 52.18 29.12
C ALA A 535 47.10 51.36 28.36
N GLY A 536 47.11 51.54 27.02
CA GLY A 536 48.25 51.18 26.16
C GLY A 536 48.00 51.12 24.65
N ARG A 537 47.92 52.28 23.98
CA ARG A 537 47.87 52.52 22.51
C ARG A 537 48.85 51.71 21.65
N SER A 538 48.47 51.35 20.43
CA SER A 538 48.91 52.03 19.18
C SER A 538 48.53 51.29 17.89
N VAL A 539 48.14 52.07 16.89
CA VAL A 539 47.92 51.70 15.47
C VAL A 539 49.09 52.32 14.67
N PRO A 540 49.45 51.75 13.51
CA PRO A 540 49.44 52.60 12.31
C PRO A 540 48.76 51.95 11.09
N SER A 541 48.22 52.84 10.26
CA SER A 541 47.46 52.61 9.03
C SER A 541 48.35 52.48 7.79
N LYS A 542 47.75 51.95 6.70
CA LYS A 542 47.80 52.40 5.28
C LYS A 542 47.38 51.23 4.36
N THR A 543 46.68 51.32 3.23
CA THR A 543 45.86 52.32 2.49
C THR A 543 45.33 51.62 1.23
N GLY A 544 44.13 51.99 0.75
CA GLY A 544 43.68 51.87 -0.66
C GLY A 544 42.65 50.77 -0.93
N GLY A 545 41.48 51.01 -1.52
CA GLY A 545 40.81 52.21 -2.03
C GLY A 545 39.47 51.81 -2.71
N GLY A 546 38.55 52.78 -2.82
CA GLY A 546 37.33 52.92 -3.67
C GLY A 546 36.44 51.70 -3.93
N GLU A 547 35.21 51.64 -3.39
CA GLU A 547 33.97 52.20 -4.00
C GLU A 547 33.56 51.52 -5.33
N ASP A 548 32.51 50.69 -5.30
CA ASP A 548 31.25 51.05 -5.98
C ASP A 548 30.09 50.12 -5.59
N LEU A 549 28.98 50.75 -5.21
CA LEU A 549 27.65 50.20 -4.97
C LEU A 549 26.83 50.33 -6.25
N ILE A 550 26.33 49.25 -6.86
CA ILE A 550 25.07 49.28 -7.64
C ILE A 550 24.30 47.95 -7.50
N ARG A 551 23.06 48.07 -7.01
CA ARG A 551 21.95 47.11 -7.11
C ARG A 551 21.46 46.99 -8.55
N LEU A 552 20.99 45.81 -8.96
CA LEU A 552 19.90 45.46 -9.92
C LEU A 552 20.24 44.06 -10.46
N GLY A 553 19.34 43.11 -10.71
CA GLY A 553 17.89 43.05 -10.77
C GLY A 553 17.55 41.62 -11.25
N GLN A 554 16.26 41.33 -11.31
CA GLN A 554 15.67 40.04 -11.69
C GLN A 554 15.82 39.72 -13.20
N THR A 555 15.40 38.48 -13.52
CA THR A 555 15.04 37.87 -14.83
C THR A 555 16.18 37.44 -15.75
N GLU A 556 16.33 36.12 -15.95
CA GLU A 556 15.55 35.31 -16.91
C GLU A 556 15.15 33.95 -16.31
#